data_AF-A0A966UNE2-F1
#
_entry.id   AF-A0A966UNE2-F1
#
_cell.length_a   1.000
_cell.length_b   1.000
_cell.length_c   1.000
_cell.angle_alpha   90.00
_cell.angle_beta   90.00
_cell.angle_gamma   90.00
#
_symmetry.space_group_name_H-M   'P 1'
#
loop_
_entity.id
_entity.type
_entity.pdbx_description
1 polymer ?
#
loop_
_entity_poly.entity_id
_entity_poly.type
_entity_poly.pdbx_seq_one_letter_code
_entity_poly.pdbx_strand_id
1 'polypeptide(L)'
;MANKIQVRRDTAANWTSTNPTLSQGELGFETDTYKIKIGNGSTAWTSLSYFTAAGLSAAQGLTFVGDDSSGTRISDGETIKIAGAGNVTTSMSGDVLTITGSGGGSSTITVVGDDSTGVTLNSGETIKIAGGTGITTAVSGDVLTITGVPQATMTFVGDDSTGTTLNNGETLKVAGGTGITTAIAGDVLTITATGGGGSMASRASLAGTTSSLANGATGNLTIVGYKGYMLYKITTSAAAWVRVYVSTAARSSDASRAEGADPTPGSGVIAEVISTASQTILISPGAIGFSNETSPSTNIQLAVTNKSGSTAAITVTLTAVQLEV
;
A
#
# COMPACT_ATOMS: atom_id res chain seq x y z
N MET A 1 81.75 85.16 -10.23
CA MET A 1 81.54 85.78 -8.89
C MET A 1 80.06 86.07 -8.76
N ALA A 2 79.41 85.63 -7.68
CA ALA A 2 78.00 85.94 -7.43
C ALA A 2 77.89 87.26 -6.66
N ASN A 3 77.11 88.20 -7.17
CA ASN A 3 76.83 89.44 -6.46
C ASN A 3 75.85 89.14 -5.32
N LYS A 4 76.21 89.51 -4.09
CA LYS A 4 75.31 89.40 -2.92
C LYS A 4 74.47 90.67 -2.85
N ILE A 5 73.16 90.53 -3.04
CA ILE A 5 72.19 91.59 -2.77
C ILE A 5 71.78 91.49 -1.29
N GLN A 6 71.86 92.60 -0.57
CA GLN A 6 71.31 92.73 0.78
C GLN A 6 70.26 93.83 0.75
N VAL A 7 69.11 93.57 1.35
CA VAL A 7 68.06 94.57 1.54
C VAL A 7 68.39 95.47 2.73
N ARG A 8 67.77 96.64 2.79
CA ARG A 8 67.88 97.50 3.97
C ARG A 8 67.34 96.73 5.18
N ARG A 9 68.10 96.70 6.27
CA ARG A 9 67.78 95.89 7.44
C ARG A 9 68.32 96.53 8.72
N ASP A 10 67.60 96.34 9.80
CA ASP A 10 67.93 96.78 11.16
C ASP A 10 67.01 96.06 12.16
N THR A 11 67.19 96.26 13.46
CA THR A 11 66.24 95.79 14.49
C THR A 11 64.90 96.50 14.38
N ALA A 12 63.81 95.87 14.82
CA ALA A 12 62.48 96.47 14.83
C ALA A 12 62.44 97.80 15.61
N ALA A 13 63.22 97.90 16.70
CA ALA A 13 63.35 99.12 17.50
C ALA A 13 64.02 100.26 16.72
N ASN A 14 65.15 99.99 16.05
CA ASN A 14 65.87 101.00 15.26
C ASN A 14 65.08 101.47 14.04
N TRP A 15 64.37 100.55 13.37
CA TRP A 15 63.45 100.89 12.29
C TRP A 15 62.31 101.80 12.76
N THR A 16 61.72 101.51 13.91
CA THR A 16 60.66 102.31 14.52
C THR A 16 61.18 103.69 14.94
N SER A 17 62.38 103.77 15.53
CA SER A 17 62.97 105.03 15.98
C SER A 17 63.41 105.94 14.83
N THR A 18 63.97 105.37 13.76
CA THR A 18 64.39 106.14 12.57
C THR A 18 63.17 106.52 11.73
N ASN A 19 62.15 105.65 11.72
CA ASN A 19 60.91 105.75 10.98
C ASN A 19 61.04 106.26 9.53
N PRO A 20 61.93 105.70 8.70
CA PRO A 20 62.13 106.19 7.36
C PRO A 20 60.92 105.88 6.45
N THR A 21 60.70 106.71 5.43
CA THR A 21 59.84 106.35 4.29
C THR A 21 60.67 105.54 3.30
N LEU A 22 60.30 104.28 3.10
CA LEU A 22 60.95 103.39 2.13
C LEU A 22 60.41 103.67 0.71
N SER A 23 61.28 103.60 -0.29
CA SER A 23 60.93 103.78 -1.69
C SER A 23 59.90 102.74 -2.14
N GLN A 24 59.16 103.01 -3.21
CA GLN A 24 58.18 102.05 -3.71
C GLN A 24 58.85 100.73 -4.11
N GLY A 25 58.38 99.61 -3.54
CA GLY A 25 58.95 98.28 -3.75
C GLY A 25 60.22 97.98 -2.93
N GLU A 26 60.72 98.93 -2.14
CA GLU A 26 61.91 98.70 -1.30
C GLU A 26 61.56 97.77 -0.13
N LEU A 27 62.28 96.65 -0.04
CA LEU A 27 62.16 95.70 1.07
C LEU A 27 62.92 96.23 2.29
N GLY A 28 62.22 96.35 3.42
CA GLY A 28 62.83 96.53 4.73
C GLY A 28 62.64 95.29 5.60
N PHE A 29 63.71 94.85 6.23
CA PHE A 29 63.74 93.64 7.05
C PHE A 29 64.09 93.95 8.51
N GLU A 30 63.24 93.51 9.43
CA GLU A 30 63.50 93.51 10.86
C GLU A 30 64.34 92.28 11.21
N THR A 31 65.59 92.48 11.60
CA THR A 31 66.55 91.37 11.79
C THR A 31 66.27 90.51 13.02
N ASP A 32 65.50 91.01 13.98
CA ASP A 32 65.17 90.40 15.27
C ASP A 32 63.79 89.74 15.30
N THR A 33 62.82 90.28 14.57
CA THR A 33 61.46 89.69 14.48
C THR A 33 61.29 88.83 13.23
N TYR A 34 62.26 88.87 12.31
CA TYR A 34 62.22 88.22 11.00
C TYR A 34 61.05 88.66 10.11
N LYS A 35 60.50 89.84 10.37
CA LYS A 35 59.38 90.40 9.58
C LYS A 35 59.89 91.31 8.48
N ILE A 36 59.12 91.37 7.39
CA ILE A 36 59.39 92.21 6.22
C ILE A 36 58.25 93.22 6.07
N LYS A 37 58.58 94.46 5.74
CA LYS A 37 57.63 95.44 5.18
C LYS A 37 58.13 95.90 3.82
N ILE A 38 57.22 96.25 2.93
CA ILE A 38 57.53 96.73 1.57
C ILE A 38 57.13 98.20 1.47
N GLY A 39 58.08 99.06 1.12
CA GLY A 39 57.85 100.48 0.92
C GLY A 39 56.87 100.76 -0.22
N ASN A 40 56.09 101.82 -0.07
CA ASN A 40 55.21 102.33 -1.12
C ASN A 40 55.62 103.73 -1.62
N GLY A 41 56.78 104.24 -1.17
CA GLY A 41 57.34 105.53 -1.56
C GLY A 41 56.80 106.75 -0.80
N SER A 42 55.81 106.58 0.07
CA SER A 42 55.18 107.72 0.78
C SER A 42 54.90 107.47 2.27
N THR A 43 54.63 106.21 2.64
CA THR A 43 54.27 105.83 4.02
C THR A 43 55.52 105.55 4.85
N ALA A 44 55.57 106.14 6.05
CA ALA A 44 56.65 105.90 7.01
C ALA A 44 56.61 104.45 7.55
N TRP A 45 57.77 103.89 7.89
CA TRP A 45 57.96 102.50 8.34
C TRP A 45 56.93 102.03 9.38
N THR A 46 56.65 102.84 10.40
CA THR A 46 55.73 102.48 11.49
C THR A 46 54.31 102.25 11.01
N SER A 47 53.91 102.91 9.92
CA SER A 47 52.56 102.84 9.36
C SER A 47 52.44 101.86 8.19
N LEU A 48 53.54 101.27 7.71
CA LEU A 48 53.49 100.20 6.71
C LEU A 48 52.99 98.89 7.35
N SER A 49 52.16 98.15 6.61
CA SER A 49 51.75 96.79 6.99
C SER A 49 52.89 95.80 6.78
N TYR A 50 52.95 94.75 7.62
CA TYR A 50 53.84 93.62 7.38
C TYR A 50 53.42 92.84 6.14
N PHE A 51 54.41 92.32 5.42
CA PHE A 51 54.18 91.35 4.37
C PHE A 51 53.71 90.02 4.98
N THR A 52 52.58 89.50 4.52
CA THR A 52 52.08 88.17 4.84
C THR A 52 51.91 87.40 3.54
N ALA A 53 52.42 86.16 3.48
CA ALA A 53 52.18 85.29 2.33
C ALA A 53 50.70 84.83 2.35
N ALA A 54 49.87 85.42 1.49
CA ALA A 54 48.53 84.89 1.23
C ALA A 54 48.67 83.61 0.38
N GLY A 55 48.11 82.47 0.83
CA GLY A 55 47.97 81.26 0.00
C GLY A 55 48.80 80.03 0.38
N LEU A 56 49.48 80.01 1.53
CA LEU A 56 50.04 78.76 2.08
C LEU A 56 48.99 78.07 2.96
N SER A 57 48.02 77.39 2.35
CA SER A 57 47.08 76.54 3.09
C SER A 57 47.80 75.31 3.64
N ALA A 58 47.53 74.98 4.92
CA ALA A 58 47.96 73.74 5.55
C ALA A 58 47.50 72.50 4.76
N ALA A 59 48.24 71.41 4.87
CA ALA A 59 48.16 70.20 4.03
C ALA A 59 46.73 69.71 3.75
N GLN A 60 46.47 69.34 2.50
CA GLN A 60 45.22 68.69 2.08
C GLN A 60 45.19 67.28 2.70
N GLY A 61 44.27 67.01 3.63
CA GLY A 61 44.09 65.66 4.20
C GLY A 61 43.64 64.63 3.15
N LEU A 62 44.02 63.36 3.35
CA LEU A 62 43.58 62.21 2.56
C LEU A 62 42.12 61.84 2.93
N THR A 63 41.24 61.70 1.93
CA THR A 63 39.89 61.14 2.13
C THR A 63 39.91 59.65 1.84
N PHE A 64 39.45 58.83 2.79
CA PHE A 64 39.22 57.40 2.58
C PHE A 64 37.73 57.16 2.37
N VAL A 65 37.41 56.33 1.38
CA VAL A 65 36.05 55.95 1.02
C VAL A 65 35.90 54.45 1.31
N GLY A 66 34.87 54.08 2.07
CA GLY A 66 34.52 52.68 2.31
C GLY A 66 33.88 52.03 1.08
N ASP A 67 33.79 50.70 1.07
CA ASP A 67 33.14 49.96 -0.02
C ASP A 67 31.65 50.31 -0.19
N ASP A 68 31.00 50.82 0.86
CA ASP A 68 29.65 51.39 0.81
C ASP A 68 29.59 52.79 0.19
N SER A 69 30.72 53.27 -0.34
CA SER A 69 30.90 54.59 -0.94
C SER A 69 30.69 55.77 0.03
N SER A 70 30.65 55.52 1.34
CA SER A 70 30.68 56.57 2.37
C SER A 70 32.12 56.96 2.68
N GLY A 71 32.39 58.24 2.93
CA GLY A 71 33.75 58.73 3.20
C GLY A 71 33.76 59.78 4.30
N THR A 72 34.80 59.74 5.14
CA THR A 72 35.06 60.74 6.17
C THR A 72 36.45 61.32 5.97
N ARG A 73 36.58 62.63 6.13
CA ARG A 73 37.88 63.33 6.01
C ARG A 73 38.67 63.11 7.29
N ILE A 74 39.91 62.68 7.17
CA ILE A 74 40.80 62.56 8.33
C ILE A 74 41.41 63.92 8.61
N SER A 75 41.25 64.41 9.82
CA SER A 75 41.78 65.70 10.28
C SER A 75 43.15 65.53 10.95
N ASP A 76 43.88 66.63 11.12
CA ASP A 76 45.18 66.62 11.80
C ASP A 76 45.05 66.05 13.22
N GLY A 77 45.88 65.04 13.52
CA GLY A 77 45.90 64.36 14.82
C GLY A 77 44.94 63.19 14.96
N GLU A 78 44.14 62.87 13.94
CA GLU A 78 43.27 61.67 13.95
C GLU A 78 44.01 60.42 13.46
N THR A 79 43.55 59.26 13.94
CA THR A 79 44.05 57.94 13.50
C THR A 79 42.92 57.13 12.87
N ILE A 80 43.23 56.36 11.83
CA ILE A 80 42.30 55.40 11.21
C ILE A 80 42.31 54.09 12.01
N LYS A 81 41.13 53.54 12.33
CA LYS A 81 40.98 52.17 12.82
C LYS A 81 40.23 51.33 11.81
N ILE A 82 40.83 50.22 11.38
CA ILE A 82 40.16 49.22 10.53
C ILE A 82 39.70 48.09 11.45
N ALA A 83 38.42 48.11 11.83
CA ALA A 83 37.85 47.12 12.71
C ALA A 83 37.47 45.85 11.93
N GLY A 84 37.95 44.69 12.38
CA GLY A 84 37.39 43.40 11.96
C GLY A 84 35.98 43.20 12.54
N ALA A 85 35.14 42.44 11.82
CA ALA A 85 33.80 42.06 12.27
C ALA A 85 33.53 40.57 11.96
N GLY A 86 32.84 39.88 12.88
CA GLY A 86 32.56 38.45 12.75
C GLY A 86 33.83 37.60 12.60
N ASN A 87 33.94 36.93 11.46
CA ASN A 87 35.05 36.05 11.08
C ASN A 87 36.23 36.78 10.43
N VAL A 88 36.18 38.11 10.35
CA VAL A 88 37.24 38.94 9.77
C VAL A 88 38.12 39.50 10.87
N THR A 89 39.40 39.15 10.83
CA THR A 89 40.45 39.72 11.68
C THR A 89 41.30 40.68 10.87
N THR A 90 41.73 41.77 11.51
CA THR A 90 42.60 42.78 10.90
C THR A 90 43.83 42.97 11.78
N SER A 91 45.01 42.98 11.18
CA SER A 91 46.27 43.22 11.87
C SER A 91 47.19 44.11 11.04
N MET A 92 48.04 44.88 11.71
CA MET A 92 49.01 45.75 11.05
C MET A 92 50.41 45.43 11.55
N SER A 93 51.37 45.33 10.63
CA SER A 93 52.79 45.12 10.93
C SER A 93 53.63 45.97 9.99
N GLY A 94 54.27 47.01 10.52
CA GLY A 94 54.88 48.05 9.69
C GLY A 94 53.83 48.70 8.78
N ASP A 95 54.15 48.77 7.49
CA ASP A 95 53.30 49.42 6.47
C ASP A 95 52.32 48.44 5.79
N VAL A 96 52.16 47.23 6.32
CA VAL A 96 51.28 46.20 5.75
C VAL A 96 50.05 46.01 6.64
N LEU A 97 48.88 46.24 6.06
CA LEU A 97 47.60 45.81 6.61
C LEU A 97 47.29 44.40 6.11
N THR A 98 47.05 43.47 7.03
CA THR A 98 46.53 42.13 6.73
C THR A 98 45.08 42.03 7.17
N ILE A 99 44.21 41.63 6.25
CA ILE A 99 42.80 41.33 6.52
C ILE A 99 42.61 39.85 6.23
N THR A 100 42.19 39.08 7.24
CA THR A 100 41.90 37.65 7.10
C THR A 100 40.45 37.41 7.43
N GLY A 101 39.65 37.00 6.43
CA GLY A 101 38.33 36.44 6.66
C GLY A 101 38.41 34.91 6.70
N SER A 102 37.95 34.27 7.76
CA SER A 102 37.62 32.85 7.66
C SER A 102 36.31 32.72 6.90
N GLY A 103 36.34 32.06 5.73
CA GLY A 103 35.15 31.76 4.94
C GLY A 103 34.02 31.26 5.84
N GLY A 104 32.81 31.78 5.61
CA GLY A 104 31.65 31.64 6.50
C GLY A 104 31.43 30.23 7.02
N GLY A 105 30.96 30.15 8.28
CA GLY A 105 30.76 28.90 9.01
C GLY A 105 30.10 27.83 8.16
N SER A 106 30.67 26.62 8.21
CA SER A 106 30.08 25.45 7.56
C SER A 106 28.70 25.22 8.17
N SER A 107 27.64 25.47 7.40
CA SER A 107 26.30 25.01 7.76
C SER A 107 26.34 23.48 7.75
N THR A 108 26.55 22.88 8.92
CA THR A 108 26.59 21.43 9.07
C THR A 108 25.19 20.87 8.84
N ILE A 109 24.97 20.20 7.71
CA ILE A 109 23.77 19.39 7.51
C ILE A 109 23.99 18.06 8.26
N THR A 110 23.10 17.76 9.20
CA THR A 110 23.05 16.44 9.85
C THR A 110 22.02 15.60 9.13
N VAL A 111 22.41 14.45 8.60
CA VAL A 111 21.50 13.48 8.00
C VAL A 111 21.24 12.40 9.04
N VAL A 112 19.98 12.23 9.42
CA VAL A 112 19.52 11.16 10.32
C VAL A 112 18.83 10.07 9.52
N GLY A 113 19.20 8.83 9.79
CA GLY A 113 18.51 7.65 9.29
C GLY A 113 17.18 7.41 10.02
N ASP A 114 16.37 6.51 9.48
CA ASP A 114 15.11 6.07 10.10
C ASP A 114 15.33 5.34 11.43
N ASP A 115 16.54 4.77 11.61
CA ASP A 115 17.02 4.23 12.88
C ASP A 115 17.39 5.31 13.92
N SER A 116 17.17 6.59 13.59
CA SER A 116 17.52 7.76 14.39
C SER A 116 19.02 7.90 14.70
N THR A 117 19.89 7.19 13.98
CA THR A 117 21.34 7.43 14.00
C THR A 117 21.68 8.50 12.95
N GLY A 118 22.72 9.30 13.19
CA GLY A 118 23.06 10.40 12.29
C GLY A 118 24.54 10.66 12.19
N VAL A 119 24.96 11.22 11.06
CA VAL A 119 26.34 11.63 10.80
C VAL A 119 26.34 13.09 10.32
N THR A 120 27.28 13.88 10.83
CA THR A 120 27.52 15.24 10.37
C THR A 120 28.35 15.22 9.10
N LEU A 121 27.92 15.96 8.08
CA LEU A 121 28.69 16.13 6.85
C LEU A 121 29.71 17.25 7.01
N ASN A 122 30.98 16.91 6.89
CA ASN A 122 32.08 17.86 6.92
C ASN A 122 32.37 18.41 5.51
N SER A 123 33.17 19.48 5.47
CA SER A 123 33.61 20.09 4.21
C SER A 123 34.33 19.06 3.33
N GLY A 124 33.86 18.89 2.10
CA GLY A 124 34.43 17.97 1.10
C GLY A 124 33.89 16.54 1.15
N GLU A 125 33.00 16.22 2.09
CA GLU A 125 32.30 14.93 2.12
C GLU A 125 31.12 14.89 1.15
N THR A 126 30.70 13.69 0.77
CA THR A 126 29.53 13.46 -0.07
C THR A 126 28.58 12.48 0.61
N ILE A 127 27.27 12.69 0.47
CA ILE A 127 26.25 11.73 0.89
C ILE A 127 26.11 10.68 -0.21
N LYS A 128 26.20 9.39 0.15
CA LYS A 128 25.81 8.28 -0.73
C LYS A 128 24.53 7.66 -0.20
N ILE A 129 23.49 7.65 -1.04
CA ILE A 129 22.25 6.91 -0.76
C ILE A 129 22.36 5.61 -1.54
N ALA A 130 22.62 4.51 -0.85
CA ALA A 130 22.72 3.20 -1.45
C ALA A 130 21.33 2.59 -1.66
N GLY A 131 21.05 2.08 -2.86
CA GLY A 131 19.87 1.25 -3.09
C GLY A 131 19.99 -0.10 -2.37
N GLY A 132 18.97 -0.46 -1.58
CA GLY A 132 18.85 -1.80 -1.00
C GLY A 132 18.37 -2.84 -2.02
N THR A 133 18.19 -4.08 -1.59
CA THR A 133 17.59 -5.13 -2.45
C THR A 133 16.20 -4.70 -2.89
N GLY A 134 16.01 -4.54 -4.20
CA GLY A 134 14.74 -4.08 -4.77
C GLY A 134 14.47 -2.59 -4.58
N ILE A 135 15.43 -1.78 -4.16
CA ILE A 135 15.31 -0.32 -4.17
C ILE A 135 16.37 0.23 -5.11
N THR A 136 15.98 0.95 -6.16
CA THR A 136 16.90 1.69 -7.02
C THR A 136 16.87 3.17 -6.64
N THR A 137 18.05 3.77 -6.56
CA THR A 137 18.25 5.19 -6.27
C THR A 137 19.00 5.82 -7.42
N ALA A 138 18.43 6.88 -8.01
CA ALA A 138 19.03 7.59 -9.13
C ALA A 138 18.99 9.10 -8.89
N VAL A 139 20.00 9.82 -9.39
CA VAL A 139 20.05 11.27 -9.37
C VAL A 139 20.20 11.78 -10.79
N SER A 140 19.38 12.75 -11.18
CA SER A 140 19.48 13.46 -12.45
C SER A 140 19.21 14.95 -12.23
N GLY A 141 20.23 15.78 -12.46
CA GLY A 141 20.20 17.18 -12.02
C GLY A 141 20.01 17.26 -10.50
N ASP A 142 18.99 18.01 -10.08
CA ASP A 142 18.71 18.30 -8.67
C ASP A 142 17.64 17.36 -8.05
N VAL A 143 17.25 16.29 -8.77
CA VAL A 143 16.21 15.36 -8.33
C VAL A 143 16.83 14.02 -7.93
N LEU A 144 16.60 13.63 -6.68
CA LEU A 144 16.81 12.26 -6.20
C LEU A 144 15.51 11.46 -6.38
N THR A 145 15.59 10.39 -7.16
CA THR A 145 14.50 9.42 -7.34
C THR A 145 14.82 8.15 -6.59
N ILE A 146 13.90 7.71 -5.73
CA ILE A 146 13.95 6.43 -5.02
C ILE A 146 12.78 5.59 -5.51
N THR A 147 13.07 4.48 -6.18
CA THR A 147 12.07 3.57 -6.73
C THR A 147 12.18 2.23 -6.04
N GLY A 148 11.09 1.79 -5.39
CA GLY A 148 10.98 0.41 -4.93
C GLY A 148 10.58 -0.53 -6.06
N VAL A 149 10.93 -1.80 -5.95
CA VAL A 149 10.37 -2.85 -6.80
C VAL A 149 8.88 -2.97 -6.50
N PRO A 150 8.02 -3.12 -7.52
CA PRO A 150 6.64 -3.53 -7.29
C PRO A 150 6.64 -4.81 -6.47
N GLN A 151 5.83 -4.86 -5.41
CA GLN A 151 5.64 -6.07 -4.64
C GLN A 151 5.17 -7.17 -5.60
N ALA A 152 5.83 -8.34 -5.59
CA ALA A 152 5.43 -9.46 -6.42
C ALA A 152 3.96 -9.81 -6.10
N THR A 153 3.07 -9.58 -7.05
CA THR A 153 1.66 -9.91 -6.90
C THR A 153 1.49 -11.42 -7.00
N MET A 154 0.78 -12.01 -6.04
CA MET A 154 0.39 -13.41 -6.13
C MET A 154 -0.82 -13.51 -7.06
N THR A 155 -0.70 -14.31 -8.12
CA THR A 155 -1.81 -14.64 -9.03
C THR A 155 -2.33 -16.02 -8.69
N PHE A 156 -3.63 -16.11 -8.41
CA PHE A 156 -4.32 -17.39 -8.26
C PHE A 156 -5.08 -17.69 -9.54
N VAL A 157 -4.96 -18.93 -10.03
CA VAL A 157 -5.65 -19.40 -11.23
C VAL A 157 -6.72 -20.40 -10.78
N GLY A 158 -7.97 -20.17 -11.19
CA GLY A 158 -9.06 -21.10 -10.98
C GLY A 158 -8.89 -22.37 -11.82
N ASP A 159 -9.64 -23.42 -11.49
CA ASP A 159 -9.68 -24.65 -12.29
C ASP A 159 -10.23 -24.38 -13.72
N ASP A 160 -11.04 -23.33 -13.86
CA ASP A 160 -11.48 -22.79 -15.15
C ASP A 160 -10.38 -22.07 -15.96
N SER A 161 -9.14 -22.07 -15.44
CA SER A 161 -7.96 -21.41 -16.01
C SER A 161 -8.07 -19.89 -16.14
N THR A 162 -9.02 -19.25 -15.46
CA THR A 162 -9.07 -17.79 -15.32
C THR A 162 -8.28 -17.36 -14.10
N GLY A 163 -7.48 -16.31 -14.23
CA GLY A 163 -6.60 -15.82 -13.18
C GLY A 163 -7.00 -14.44 -12.69
N THR A 164 -6.82 -14.17 -11.40
CA THR A 164 -6.98 -12.82 -10.84
C THR A 164 -5.80 -12.52 -9.91
N THR A 165 -5.26 -11.31 -10.02
CA THR A 165 -4.15 -10.84 -9.17
C THR A 165 -4.70 -10.39 -7.83
N LEU A 166 -4.05 -10.77 -6.73
CA LEU A 166 -4.33 -10.18 -5.42
C LEU A 166 -3.63 -8.82 -5.31
N ASN A 167 -4.39 -7.74 -5.21
CA ASN A 167 -3.86 -6.39 -5.05
C ASN A 167 -3.58 -6.06 -3.57
N ASN A 168 -2.82 -4.98 -3.36
CA ASN A 168 -2.50 -4.54 -2.01
C ASN A 168 -3.77 -4.15 -1.24
N GLY A 169 -3.98 -4.75 -0.06
CA GLY A 169 -5.16 -4.54 0.78
C GLY A 169 -6.34 -5.47 0.49
N GLU A 170 -6.25 -6.36 -0.51
CA GLU A 170 -7.25 -7.39 -0.75
C GLU A 170 -6.99 -8.65 0.09
N THR A 171 -8.06 -9.41 0.35
CA THR A 171 -8.00 -10.70 1.05
C THR A 171 -8.46 -11.84 0.12
N LEU A 172 -7.72 -12.94 0.05
CA LEU A 172 -8.14 -14.15 -0.66
C LEU A 172 -9.21 -14.90 0.13
N LYS A 173 -10.42 -15.03 -0.43
CA LYS A 173 -11.49 -15.84 0.15
C LYS A 173 -11.70 -17.11 -0.67
N VAL A 174 -11.47 -18.28 -0.06
CA VAL A 174 -11.83 -19.58 -0.64
C VAL A 174 -13.24 -19.94 -0.18
N ALA A 175 -14.26 -19.68 -1.01
CA ALA A 175 -15.66 -20.00 -0.68
C ALA A 175 -15.97 -21.49 -0.89
N GLY A 176 -16.80 -22.06 -0.02
CA GLY A 176 -17.40 -23.38 -0.23
C GLY A 176 -18.57 -23.31 -1.23
N GLY A 177 -18.61 -24.24 -2.17
CA GLY A 177 -19.75 -24.44 -3.08
C GLY A 177 -20.82 -25.39 -2.52
N THR A 178 -21.79 -25.79 -3.34
CA THR A 178 -22.80 -26.78 -2.93
C THR A 178 -22.14 -28.12 -2.56
N GLY A 179 -22.29 -28.53 -1.31
CA GLY A 179 -21.67 -29.76 -0.81
C GLY A 179 -20.16 -29.67 -0.58
N ILE A 180 -19.57 -28.48 -0.63
CA ILE A 180 -18.17 -28.21 -0.26
C ILE A 180 -18.16 -27.16 0.85
N THR A 181 -17.55 -27.47 1.99
CA THR A 181 -17.30 -26.49 3.05
C THR A 181 -15.81 -26.23 3.17
N THR A 182 -15.42 -24.96 3.29
CA THR A 182 -14.04 -24.54 3.51
C THR A 182 -13.90 -23.93 4.90
N ALA A 183 -12.83 -24.26 5.61
CA ALA A 183 -12.55 -23.75 6.93
C ALA A 183 -11.04 -23.50 7.09
N ILE A 184 -10.67 -22.46 7.81
CA ILE A 184 -9.27 -22.17 8.14
C ILE A 184 -9.14 -22.21 9.67
N ALA A 185 -8.16 -22.94 10.16
CA ALA A 185 -7.76 -22.95 11.56
C ALA A 185 -6.23 -22.86 11.65
N GLY A 186 -5.71 -21.75 12.18
CA GLY A 186 -4.30 -21.42 12.07
C GLY A 186 -3.88 -21.33 10.60
N ASP A 187 -2.83 -22.07 10.23
CA ASP A 187 -2.25 -22.04 8.88
C ASP A 187 -2.79 -23.15 7.97
N VAL A 188 -3.85 -23.85 8.38
CA VAL A 188 -4.41 -24.98 7.62
C VAL A 188 -5.75 -24.59 6.99
N LEU A 189 -5.80 -24.63 5.66
CA LEU A 189 -7.05 -24.62 4.90
C LEU A 189 -7.59 -26.05 4.78
N THR A 190 -8.75 -26.29 5.37
CA THR A 190 -9.50 -27.54 5.24
C THR A 190 -10.61 -27.36 4.21
N ILE A 191 -10.64 -28.23 3.21
CA ILE A 191 -11.71 -28.32 2.20
C ILE A 191 -12.41 -29.66 2.40
N THR A 192 -13.68 -29.63 2.79
CA THR A 192 -14.49 -30.83 3.02
C THR A 192 -15.57 -30.95 1.96
N ALA A 193 -15.59 -32.06 1.23
CA ALA A 193 -16.67 -32.40 0.33
C ALA A 193 -17.71 -33.26 1.06
N THR A 194 -18.86 -32.68 1.40
CA THR A 194 -19.99 -33.34 2.04
C THR A 194 -21.07 -33.79 1.05
N GLY A 195 -21.01 -33.37 -0.23
CA GLY A 195 -22.10 -33.58 -1.20
C GLY A 195 -21.81 -34.42 -2.44
N GLY A 196 -20.70 -35.18 -2.50
CA GLY A 196 -20.20 -35.75 -3.76
C GLY A 196 -20.81 -37.08 -4.25
N GLY A 197 -21.76 -37.67 -3.55
CA GLY A 197 -22.42 -38.89 -4.02
C GLY A 197 -23.55 -39.26 -3.10
N GLY A 198 -24.79 -39.23 -3.61
CA GLY A 198 -25.90 -39.86 -2.90
C GLY A 198 -25.46 -41.26 -2.50
N SER A 199 -25.40 -41.54 -1.20
CA SER A 199 -25.06 -42.87 -0.71
C SER A 199 -25.92 -43.87 -1.48
N MET A 200 -25.30 -44.90 -2.07
CA MET A 200 -26.03 -45.96 -2.75
C MET A 200 -27.16 -46.42 -1.82
N ALA A 201 -28.38 -46.46 -2.35
CA ALA A 201 -29.54 -46.80 -1.54
C ALA A 201 -29.31 -48.17 -0.89
N SER A 202 -29.61 -48.27 0.40
CA SER A 202 -29.59 -49.55 1.10
C SER A 202 -30.87 -50.34 0.81
N ARG A 203 -30.82 -51.65 1.06
CA ARG A 203 -32.02 -52.50 0.94
C ARG A 203 -32.98 -52.14 2.06
N ALA A 204 -34.23 -51.84 1.72
CA ALA A 204 -35.30 -51.61 2.68
C ALA A 204 -36.31 -52.76 2.70
N SER A 205 -36.99 -52.91 3.83
CA SER A 205 -38.15 -53.79 3.98
C SER A 205 -39.43 -52.96 3.89
N LEU A 206 -40.17 -53.13 2.80
CA LEU A 206 -41.41 -52.42 2.50
C LEU A 206 -42.58 -53.36 2.78
N ALA A 207 -43.40 -53.07 3.78
CA ALA A 207 -44.47 -53.96 4.21
C ALA A 207 -45.87 -53.35 4.05
N GLY A 208 -46.84 -54.20 3.72
CA GLY A 208 -48.26 -53.86 3.77
C GLY A 208 -49.08 -55.08 4.14
N THR A 209 -50.27 -54.86 4.69
CA THR A 209 -51.18 -55.92 5.13
C THR A 209 -52.52 -55.78 4.42
N THR A 210 -53.04 -56.87 3.88
CA THR A 210 -54.37 -56.88 3.25
C THR A 210 -55.47 -56.59 4.28
N SER A 211 -56.68 -56.29 3.82
CA SER A 211 -57.87 -56.55 4.64
C SER A 211 -57.98 -58.04 5.00
N SER A 212 -58.89 -58.40 5.90
CA SER A 212 -59.17 -59.81 6.19
C SER A 212 -59.76 -60.50 4.96
N LEU A 213 -59.12 -61.56 4.47
CA LEU A 213 -59.52 -62.31 3.29
C LEU A 213 -59.96 -63.72 3.69
N ALA A 214 -61.08 -64.21 3.16
CA ALA A 214 -61.43 -65.62 3.27
C ALA A 214 -60.38 -66.50 2.57
N ASN A 215 -60.30 -67.79 2.94
CA ASN A 215 -59.42 -68.71 2.23
C ASN A 215 -59.81 -68.80 0.73
N GLY A 216 -58.83 -68.66 -0.16
CA GLY A 216 -59.01 -68.58 -1.61
C GLY A 216 -59.42 -67.21 -2.14
N ALA A 217 -59.76 -66.24 -1.28
CA ALA A 217 -60.12 -64.90 -1.72
C ALA A 217 -58.88 -64.06 -2.06
N THR A 218 -59.01 -63.22 -3.08
CA THR A 218 -57.96 -62.28 -3.51
C THR A 218 -58.28 -60.86 -3.08
N GLY A 219 -57.32 -60.20 -2.44
CA GLY A 219 -57.38 -58.80 -2.06
C GLY A 219 -56.34 -57.96 -2.79
N ASN A 220 -56.73 -56.73 -3.08
CA ASN A 220 -55.86 -55.70 -3.60
C ASN A 220 -55.05 -55.08 -2.46
N LEU A 221 -53.72 -54.99 -2.62
CA LEU A 221 -52.81 -54.38 -1.64
C LEU A 221 -51.93 -53.33 -2.33
N THR A 222 -51.67 -52.23 -1.64
CA THR A 222 -50.72 -51.20 -2.07
C THR A 222 -49.67 -51.04 -0.97
N ILE A 223 -48.40 -51.13 -1.32
CA ILE A 223 -47.26 -50.92 -0.42
C ILE A 223 -46.56 -49.63 -0.82
N VAL A 224 -46.32 -48.72 0.14
CA VAL A 224 -45.50 -47.54 -0.10
C VAL A 224 -44.04 -47.95 -0.19
N GLY A 225 -43.40 -47.64 -1.30
CA GLY A 225 -42.06 -48.05 -1.68
C GLY A 225 -41.36 -47.00 -2.54
N TYR A 226 -40.98 -47.38 -3.77
CA TYR A 226 -40.16 -46.55 -4.67
C TYR A 226 -40.75 -46.52 -6.07
N LYS A 227 -40.51 -45.43 -6.82
CA LYS A 227 -40.92 -45.32 -8.23
C LYS A 227 -40.22 -46.34 -9.12
N GLY A 228 -38.93 -46.58 -8.89
CA GLY A 228 -38.12 -47.63 -9.50
C GLY A 228 -37.31 -48.36 -8.43
N TYR A 229 -37.27 -49.69 -8.51
CA TYR A 229 -36.63 -50.54 -7.50
C TYR A 229 -36.11 -51.86 -8.06
N MET A 230 -35.11 -52.45 -7.40
CA MET A 230 -34.76 -53.86 -7.59
C MET A 230 -35.29 -54.68 -6.41
N LEU A 231 -36.17 -55.63 -6.71
CA LEU A 231 -36.82 -56.54 -5.77
C LEU A 231 -36.00 -57.82 -5.62
N TYR A 232 -35.71 -58.19 -4.37
CA TYR A 232 -34.85 -59.35 -4.06
C TYR A 232 -35.59 -60.51 -3.44
N LYS A 233 -36.62 -60.23 -2.63
CA LYS A 233 -37.41 -61.25 -1.94
C LYS A 233 -38.76 -60.71 -1.51
N ILE A 234 -39.71 -61.64 -1.41
CA ILE A 234 -41.05 -61.41 -0.89
C ILE A 234 -41.24 -62.33 0.31
N THR A 235 -41.69 -61.79 1.44
CA THR A 235 -42.04 -62.55 2.64
C THR A 235 -43.53 -62.42 2.91
N THR A 236 -44.19 -63.53 3.21
CA THR A 236 -45.62 -63.58 3.56
C THR A 236 -45.81 -64.02 5.01
N SER A 237 -46.80 -63.47 5.70
CA SER A 237 -47.13 -63.85 7.09
C SER A 237 -47.88 -65.18 7.22
N ALA A 238 -48.39 -65.72 6.11
CA ALA A 238 -49.04 -67.02 6.01
C ALA A 238 -48.99 -67.49 4.55
N ALA A 239 -49.47 -68.71 4.28
CA ALA A 239 -49.60 -69.22 2.92
C ALA A 239 -50.44 -68.26 2.07
N ALA A 240 -49.87 -67.80 0.97
CA ALA A 240 -50.48 -66.81 0.08
C ALA A 240 -49.87 -66.87 -1.32
N TRP A 241 -50.67 -66.47 -2.31
CA TRP A 241 -50.21 -66.20 -3.68
C TRP A 241 -50.15 -64.68 -3.89
N VAL A 242 -48.95 -64.16 -4.13
CA VAL A 242 -48.67 -62.72 -4.22
C VAL A 242 -48.18 -62.38 -5.64
N ARG A 243 -48.81 -61.37 -6.24
CA ARG A 243 -48.42 -60.80 -7.54
C ARG A 243 -48.11 -59.33 -7.38
N VAL A 244 -47.01 -58.89 -7.95
CA VAL A 244 -46.54 -57.49 -7.93
C VAL A 244 -46.65 -56.91 -9.33
N TYR A 245 -47.17 -55.69 -9.46
CA TYR A 245 -47.51 -55.08 -10.75
C TYR A 245 -46.87 -53.71 -10.92
N VAL A 246 -46.62 -53.36 -12.18
CA VAL A 246 -46.15 -52.02 -12.55
C VAL A 246 -47.20 -50.94 -12.34
N SER A 247 -48.50 -51.27 -12.34
CA SER A 247 -49.57 -50.28 -12.18
C SER A 247 -50.87 -50.89 -11.68
N THR A 248 -51.78 -50.02 -11.24
CA THR A 248 -53.13 -50.38 -10.82
C THR A 248 -53.94 -50.96 -11.99
N ALA A 249 -53.73 -50.44 -13.20
CA ALA A 249 -54.36 -50.93 -14.42
C ALA A 249 -53.88 -52.35 -14.78
N ALA A 250 -52.56 -52.60 -14.71
CA ALA A 250 -51.97 -53.93 -14.96
C ALA A 250 -52.54 -54.97 -13.99
N ARG A 251 -52.60 -54.64 -12.70
CA ARG A 251 -53.21 -55.51 -11.68
C ARG A 251 -54.67 -55.84 -11.98
N SER A 252 -55.47 -54.84 -12.34
CA SER A 252 -56.89 -55.04 -12.65
C SER A 252 -57.10 -55.91 -13.89
N SER A 253 -56.20 -55.79 -14.88
CA SER A 253 -56.22 -56.62 -16.10
C SER A 253 -55.90 -58.10 -15.82
N ASP A 254 -55.03 -58.38 -14.84
CA ASP A 254 -54.60 -59.73 -14.46
C ASP A 254 -55.56 -60.44 -13.47
N ALA A 255 -56.69 -59.81 -13.10
CA ALA A 255 -57.54 -60.26 -12.00
C ALA A 255 -58.15 -61.66 -12.21
N SER A 256 -58.34 -62.10 -13.45
CA SER A 256 -58.93 -63.39 -13.80
C SER A 256 -57.92 -64.52 -13.97
N ARG A 257 -56.60 -64.22 -13.93
CA ARG A 257 -55.57 -65.25 -14.11
C ARG A 257 -55.64 -66.26 -12.96
N ALA A 258 -55.52 -67.54 -13.30
CA ALA A 258 -55.44 -68.63 -12.34
C ALA A 258 -54.01 -68.78 -11.79
N GLU A 259 -53.89 -69.30 -10.57
CA GLU A 259 -52.59 -69.62 -9.98
C GLU A 259 -51.83 -70.63 -10.85
N GLY A 260 -50.55 -70.36 -11.10
CA GLY A 260 -49.68 -71.23 -11.91
C GLY A 260 -49.82 -71.06 -13.43
N ALA A 261 -50.74 -70.23 -13.91
CA ALA A 261 -50.79 -69.83 -15.32
C ALA A 261 -49.78 -68.70 -15.56
N ASP A 262 -48.94 -68.78 -16.59
CA ASP A 262 -47.96 -67.72 -16.87
C ASP A 262 -48.64 -66.39 -17.25
N PRO A 263 -48.11 -65.23 -16.82
CA PRO A 263 -48.62 -63.94 -17.23
C PRO A 263 -48.32 -63.68 -18.71
N THR A 264 -49.29 -63.14 -19.45
CA THR A 264 -49.10 -62.73 -20.85
C THR A 264 -47.92 -61.74 -20.96
N PRO A 265 -47.06 -61.86 -21.98
CA PRO A 265 -46.00 -60.88 -22.23
C PRO A 265 -46.56 -59.45 -22.26
N GLY A 266 -45.93 -58.54 -21.51
CA GLY A 266 -46.36 -57.14 -21.43
C GLY A 266 -47.57 -56.88 -20.51
N SER A 267 -48.08 -57.88 -19.78
CA SER A 267 -49.18 -57.72 -18.82
C SER A 267 -48.89 -56.78 -17.64
N GLY A 268 -47.61 -56.48 -17.39
CA GLY A 268 -47.18 -55.61 -16.30
C GLY A 268 -47.00 -56.32 -14.95
N VAL A 269 -46.91 -57.66 -14.94
CA VAL A 269 -46.47 -58.44 -13.77
C VAL A 269 -44.95 -58.33 -13.61
N ILE A 270 -44.49 -57.87 -12.45
CA ILE A 270 -43.08 -57.74 -12.08
C ILE A 270 -42.55 -59.04 -11.48
N ALA A 271 -43.30 -59.60 -10.54
CA ALA A 271 -42.94 -60.82 -9.82
C ALA A 271 -44.20 -61.51 -9.30
N GLU A 272 -44.11 -62.83 -9.20
CA GLU A 272 -45.15 -63.69 -8.64
C GLU A 272 -44.49 -64.71 -7.71
N VAL A 273 -45.09 -64.91 -6.53
CA VAL A 273 -44.65 -65.94 -5.58
C VAL A 273 -45.84 -66.66 -4.97
N ILE A 274 -45.67 -67.96 -4.74
CA ILE A 274 -46.65 -68.80 -4.04
C ILE A 274 -45.98 -69.35 -2.80
N SER A 275 -46.54 -69.03 -1.63
CA SER A 275 -46.07 -69.51 -0.33
C SER A 275 -47.05 -70.53 0.24
N THR A 276 -46.53 -71.55 0.92
CA THR A 276 -47.30 -72.64 1.55
C THR A 276 -47.39 -72.50 3.07
N ALA A 277 -46.62 -71.59 3.66
CA ALA A 277 -46.68 -71.16 5.05
C ALA A 277 -46.20 -69.70 5.17
N SER A 278 -45.98 -69.21 6.39
CA SER A 278 -45.17 -67.99 6.55
C SER A 278 -43.74 -68.29 6.13
N GLN A 279 -43.28 -67.62 5.06
CA GLN A 279 -41.96 -67.88 4.50
C GLN A 279 -41.46 -66.69 3.69
N THR A 280 -40.16 -66.68 3.45
CA THR A 280 -39.48 -65.79 2.51
C THR A 280 -39.15 -66.53 1.23
N ILE A 281 -39.51 -65.94 0.08
CA ILE A 281 -39.20 -66.46 -1.25
C ILE A 281 -38.21 -65.50 -1.92
N LEU A 282 -37.08 -66.04 -2.38
CA LEU A 282 -36.03 -65.30 -3.08
C LEU A 282 -36.39 -65.10 -4.55
N ILE A 283 -36.02 -63.95 -5.10
CA ILE A 283 -36.13 -63.63 -6.53
C ILE A 283 -34.71 -63.51 -7.07
N SER A 284 -34.30 -64.46 -7.91
CA SER A 284 -32.93 -64.58 -8.44
C SER A 284 -32.93 -64.84 -9.95
N PRO A 285 -32.31 -63.97 -10.77
CA PRO A 285 -31.77 -62.66 -10.39
C PRO A 285 -32.88 -61.74 -9.87
N GLY A 286 -32.52 -60.68 -9.13
CA GLY A 286 -33.51 -59.72 -8.62
C GLY A 286 -34.33 -59.12 -9.76
N ALA A 287 -35.62 -58.89 -9.53
CA ALA A 287 -36.52 -58.33 -10.52
C ALA A 287 -36.52 -56.80 -10.46
N ILE A 288 -36.37 -56.12 -11.59
CA ILE A 288 -36.53 -54.67 -11.67
C ILE A 288 -38.03 -54.36 -11.72
N GLY A 289 -38.51 -53.62 -10.73
CA GLY A 289 -39.86 -53.09 -10.66
C GLY A 289 -39.88 -51.59 -10.84
N PHE A 290 -40.97 -51.08 -11.40
CA PHE A 290 -41.18 -49.65 -11.60
C PHE A 290 -42.67 -49.32 -11.62
N SER A 291 -43.01 -48.08 -11.30
CA SER A 291 -44.37 -47.54 -11.36
C SER A 291 -44.68 -47.03 -12.77
N ASN A 292 -45.52 -47.75 -13.50
CA ASN A 292 -46.10 -47.37 -14.78
C ASN A 292 -47.51 -46.77 -14.65
N GLU A 293 -47.76 -46.04 -13.57
CA GLU A 293 -48.96 -45.20 -13.42
C GLU A 293 -48.85 -43.96 -14.34
N THR A 294 -49.97 -43.28 -14.62
CA THR A 294 -49.98 -42.04 -15.43
C THR A 294 -49.10 -40.93 -14.84
N SER A 295 -48.92 -40.95 -13.52
CA SER A 295 -47.91 -40.19 -12.81
C SER A 295 -47.15 -41.16 -11.90
N PRO A 296 -45.86 -41.45 -12.20
CA PRO A 296 -45.07 -42.38 -11.40
C PRO A 296 -45.12 -42.03 -9.91
N SER A 297 -45.44 -43.02 -9.09
CA SER A 297 -45.60 -42.85 -7.65
C SER A 297 -44.78 -43.89 -6.89
N THR A 298 -44.64 -43.70 -5.57
CA THR A 298 -43.99 -44.68 -4.70
C THR A 298 -44.88 -45.89 -4.39
N ASN A 299 -46.11 -45.96 -4.90
CA ASN A 299 -47.02 -47.05 -4.63
C ASN A 299 -46.68 -48.29 -5.46
N ILE A 300 -46.34 -49.39 -4.79
CA ILE A 300 -46.17 -50.70 -5.39
C ILE A 300 -47.52 -51.44 -5.31
N GLN A 301 -48.04 -51.87 -6.46
CA GLN A 301 -49.36 -52.47 -6.56
C GLN A 301 -49.27 -54.00 -6.50
N LEU A 302 -50.08 -54.60 -5.64
CA LEU A 302 -50.10 -56.04 -5.41
C LEU A 302 -51.53 -56.61 -5.47
N ALA A 303 -51.63 -57.87 -5.85
CA ALA A 303 -52.78 -58.74 -5.60
C ALA A 303 -52.33 -59.91 -4.71
N VAL A 304 -53.08 -60.19 -3.66
CA VAL A 304 -52.74 -61.19 -2.64
C VAL A 304 -53.91 -62.13 -2.45
N THR A 305 -53.72 -63.41 -2.75
CA THR A 305 -54.71 -64.46 -2.52
C THR A 305 -54.35 -65.21 -1.24
N ASN A 306 -55.28 -65.25 -0.27
CA ASN A 306 -55.06 -65.96 0.98
C ASN A 306 -55.16 -67.47 0.76
N LYS A 307 -54.14 -68.24 1.16
CA LYS A 307 -54.08 -69.70 1.07
C LYS A 307 -53.87 -70.37 2.43
N SER A 308 -54.08 -69.64 3.52
CA SER A 308 -53.77 -70.09 4.89
C SER A 308 -54.73 -71.17 5.43
N GLY A 309 -55.78 -71.54 4.68
CA GLY A 309 -56.80 -72.49 5.11
C GLY A 309 -57.88 -71.88 6.02
N SER A 310 -57.78 -70.59 6.36
CA SER A 310 -58.76 -69.87 7.19
C SER A 310 -58.88 -68.40 6.76
N THR A 311 -59.85 -67.67 7.31
CA THR A 311 -59.96 -66.23 7.07
C THR A 311 -58.86 -65.49 7.83
N ALA A 312 -58.01 -64.75 7.11
CA ALA A 312 -56.87 -64.05 7.68
C ALA A 312 -56.49 -62.81 6.86
N ALA A 313 -55.90 -61.83 7.53
CA ALA A 313 -55.16 -60.75 6.85
C ALA A 313 -53.73 -61.22 6.57
N ILE A 314 -53.21 -60.91 5.38
CA ILE A 314 -51.88 -61.34 4.93
C ILE A 314 -50.96 -60.13 4.88
N THR A 315 -49.89 -60.16 5.68
CA THR A 315 -48.80 -59.19 5.57
C THR A 315 -47.82 -59.66 4.51
N VAL A 316 -47.50 -58.77 3.58
CA VAL A 316 -46.49 -58.97 2.54
C VAL A 316 -45.36 -57.98 2.79
N THR A 317 -44.13 -58.47 2.87
CA THR A 317 -42.91 -57.65 2.99
C THR A 317 -42.02 -57.85 1.76
N LEU A 318 -41.78 -56.76 1.03
CA LEU A 318 -40.85 -56.70 -0.09
C LEU A 318 -39.49 -56.25 0.43
N THR A 319 -38.41 -56.93 0.04
CA THR A 319 -37.06 -56.38 0.24
C THR A 319 -36.55 -55.83 -1.08
N ALA A 320 -36.35 -54.53 -1.14
CA ALA A 320 -36.00 -53.82 -2.35
C ALA A 320 -34.94 -52.72 -2.13
N VAL A 321 -34.19 -52.38 -3.16
CA VAL A 321 -33.33 -51.18 -3.19
C VAL A 321 -33.92 -50.15 -4.14
N GLN A 322 -33.90 -48.89 -3.74
CA GLN A 322 -34.36 -47.78 -4.57
C GLN A 322 -33.40 -47.55 -5.74
N LEU A 323 -33.95 -47.42 -6.95
CA LEU A 323 -33.18 -47.13 -8.17
C LEU A 323 -33.49 -45.76 -8.76
N GLU A 324 -34.57 -45.12 -8.31
CA GLU A 324 -35.05 -43.83 -8.81
C GLU A 324 -35.48 -42.95 -7.61
N VAL A 325 -35.03 -41.69 -7.59
CA VAL A 325 -35.34 -40.68 -6.56
C VAL A 325 -36.42 -39.74 -7.08
#